data_AF-A0A9P6TLB7-F1
#
_entry.id   AF-A0A9P6TLB7-F1
#
_cell.length_a   1.000
_cell.length_b   1.000
_cell.length_c   1.000
_cell.angle_alpha   90.00
_cell.angle_beta   90.00
_cell.angle_gamma   90.00
#
_symmetry.space_group_name_H-M   'P 1'
#
loop_
_entity.id
_entity.type
_entity.pdbx_description
1 polymer ?
#
loop_
_entity_poly.entity_id
_entity_poly.type
_entity_poly.pdbx_seq_one_letter_code
_entity_poly.pdbx_strand_id
1 'polypeptide(L)'
;MASREAHLVSARKANEEGDLVCGGSVFDNHENRKMVGSFMICRAESKEALEERIANDPYTLGKAWERWEIYPYRNVIGIQEELPYIE
;
A
#
# COMPACT_ATOMS: atom_id res chain seq x y z
N MET A 1 -4.41 -11.27 -14.33
CA MET A 1 -3.00 -11.01 -14.74
C MET A 1 -2.79 -9.60 -15.25
N ALA A 2 -3.68 -9.02 -16.08
CA ALA A 2 -3.51 -7.69 -16.65
C ALA A 2 -3.30 -6.55 -15.62
N SER A 3 -3.99 -6.56 -14.48
CA SER A 3 -3.85 -5.52 -13.45
C SER A 3 -2.56 -5.60 -12.64
N ARG A 4 -1.88 -6.76 -12.60
CA ARG A 4 -0.68 -6.95 -11.76
C ARG A 4 0.50 -6.13 -12.25
N GLU A 5 0.76 -6.14 -13.55
CA GLU A 5 1.89 -5.40 -14.10
C GLU A 5 1.69 -3.89 -13.89
N ALA A 6 0.50 -3.38 -14.23
CA ALA A 6 0.14 -1.98 -14.01
C ALA A 6 0.23 -1.59 -12.53
N HIS A 7 -0.31 -2.41 -11.62
CA HIS A 7 -0.20 -2.19 -10.18
C HIS A 7 1.27 -2.11 -9.73
N LEU A 8 2.13 -3.03 -10.19
CA LEU A 8 3.54 -3.02 -9.82
C LEU A 8 4.29 -1.80 -10.39
N VAL A 9 3.89 -1.28 -11.54
CA VAL A 9 4.42 -0.02 -12.07
C VAL A 9 4.01 1.16 -11.18
N SER A 10 2.72 1.27 -10.83
CA SER A 10 2.23 2.32 -9.92
C SER A 10 2.89 2.25 -8.55
N ALA A 11 3.04 1.05 -7.98
CA ALA A 11 3.68 0.84 -6.69
C ALA A 11 5.17 1.23 -6.70
N ARG A 12 5.91 0.90 -7.78
CA ARG A 12 7.31 1.32 -7.94
C ARG A 12 7.43 2.84 -8.00
N LYS A 13 6.60 3.49 -8.81
CA LYS A 13 6.58 4.96 -8.91
C LYS A 13 6.28 5.60 -7.54
N ALA A 14 5.27 5.12 -6.83
CA ALA A 14 4.94 5.62 -5.50
C ALA A 14 6.08 5.39 -4.48
N ASN A 15 6.87 4.32 -4.63
CA ASN A 15 8.04 4.10 -3.79
C ASN A 15 9.18 5.07 -4.12
N GLU A 16 9.43 5.33 -5.41
CA GLU A 16 10.40 6.33 -5.87
C GLU A 16 10.03 7.75 -5.40
N GLU A 17 8.74 8.09 -5.35
CA GLU A 17 8.21 9.35 -4.84
C GLU A 17 8.16 9.41 -3.31
N GLY A 18 8.42 8.29 -2.62
CA GLY A 18 8.40 8.17 -1.16
C GLY A 18 7.01 7.99 -0.54
N ASP A 19 5.95 7.96 -1.35
CA ASP A 19 4.56 7.74 -0.95
C ASP A 19 4.28 6.31 -0.49
N LEU A 20 4.96 5.30 -1.05
CA LEU A 20 4.91 3.90 -0.61
C LEU A 20 6.22 3.54 0.08
N VAL A 21 6.21 3.38 1.41
CA VAL A 21 7.41 3.05 2.20
C VAL A 21 7.77 1.59 2.05
N CYS A 22 6.78 0.70 2.20
CA CYS A 22 6.95 -0.73 1.95
C CYS A 22 5.60 -1.35 1.54
N GLY A 23 5.67 -2.41 0.75
CA GLY A 23 4.49 -3.14 0.27
C GLY A 23 4.78 -4.62 0.10
N GLY A 24 3.79 -5.46 0.40
CA GLY A 24 3.93 -6.90 0.37
C GLY A 24 2.60 -7.63 0.23
N SER A 25 2.69 -8.94 -0.02
CA SER A 25 1.51 -9.81 -0.07
C SER A 25 1.21 -10.36 1.32
N VAL A 26 -0.06 -10.36 1.69
CA VAL A 26 -0.56 -11.09 2.85
C VAL A 26 -0.85 -12.51 2.39
N PHE A 27 -0.34 -13.48 3.16
CA PHE A 27 -0.62 -14.89 2.94
C PHE A 27 -1.68 -15.40 3.92
N ASP A 28 -2.43 -16.42 3.53
CA ASP A 28 -3.41 -17.09 4.38
C ASP A 28 -2.79 -17.79 5.59
N ASN A 29 -1.63 -18.45 5.41
CA ASN A 29 -0.85 -18.99 6.52
C ASN A 29 0.63 -19.17 6.15
N HIS A 30 1.41 -19.64 7.14
CA HIS A 30 2.85 -19.82 7.01
C HIS A 30 3.27 -20.99 6.11
N GLU A 31 2.42 -22.00 5.94
CA GLU A 31 2.77 -23.24 5.23
C GLU A 31 2.48 -23.14 3.73
N ASN A 32 1.23 -22.88 3.35
CA ASN A 32 0.81 -22.89 1.95
C ASN A 32 1.09 -21.56 1.22
N ARG A 33 1.29 -20.47 1.98
CA ARG A 33 1.62 -19.12 1.50
C ARG A 33 0.78 -18.66 0.30
N LYS A 34 -0.51 -18.95 0.30
CA LYS A 34 -1.41 -18.48 -0.75
C LYS A 34 -1.70 -17.00 -0.52
N MET A 35 -1.55 -16.18 -1.56
CA MET A 35 -1.88 -14.75 -1.47
C MET A 35 -3.37 -14.54 -1.22
N VAL A 36 -3.69 -13.79 -0.16
CA VAL A 36 -5.07 -13.41 0.20
C VAL A 36 -5.27 -11.90 0.34
N GLY A 37 -4.21 -11.12 0.15
CA GLY A 37 -4.30 -9.67 0.15
C GLY A 37 -2.94 -9.00 0.01
N SER A 38 -2.93 -7.72 0.30
CA SER A 38 -1.74 -6.88 0.31
C SER A 38 -1.64 -6.15 1.65
N PHE A 39 -0.42 -5.81 2.04
CA PHE A 39 -0.14 -4.92 3.16
C PHE A 39 0.83 -3.85 2.70
N MET A 40 0.58 -2.61 3.07
CA MET A 40 1.38 -1.47 2.67
C MET A 40 1.55 -0.51 3.84
N ILE A 41 2.73 0.10 3.94
CA ILE A 41 2.96 1.28 4.76
C ILE A 41 3.16 2.44 3.78
N CYS A 42 2.29 3.45 3.87
CA CYS A 42 2.27 4.59 2.96
C CYS A 42 2.45 5.90 3.72
N ARG A 43 2.97 6.90 3.02
CA ARG A 43 2.96 8.32 3.42
C ARG A 43 1.81 8.99 2.67
N ALA A 44 1.00 9.76 3.39
CA ALA A 44 -0.09 10.55 2.83
C ALA A 44 -0.41 11.73 3.76
N GLU A 45 -0.85 12.83 3.18
CA GLU A 45 -1.25 14.04 3.94
C GLU A 45 -2.55 13.83 4.71
N SER A 46 -3.41 12.92 4.25
CA SER A 46 -4.65 12.55 4.93
C SER A 46 -5.09 11.13 4.59
N LYS A 47 -6.08 10.62 5.34
CA LYS A 47 -6.72 9.33 5.05
C LYS A 47 -7.39 9.34 3.68
N GLU A 48 -8.07 10.43 3.34
CA GLU A 48 -8.82 10.62 2.10
C GLU A 48 -7.89 10.63 0.89
N ALA A 49 -6.72 11.27 0.98
CA ALA A 49 -5.72 11.24 -0.08
C ALA A 49 -5.20 9.81 -0.35
N LEU A 50 -5.01 9.01 0.71
CA LEU A 50 -4.64 7.61 0.55
C LEU A 50 -5.80 6.76 0.00
N GLU A 51 -7.04 7.02 0.43
CA GLU A 51 -8.23 6.35 -0.12
C GLU A 51 -8.41 6.62 -1.61
N GLU A 52 -8.20 7.85 -2.07
CA GLU A 52 -8.25 8.20 -3.48
C GLU A 52 -7.17 7.46 -4.28
N ARG A 53 -5.93 7.40 -3.76
CA ARG A 53 -4.83 6.63 -4.37
C ARG A 53 -5.20 5.14 -4.48
N ILE A 54 -5.76 4.54 -3.42
CA ILE A 54 -6.19 3.13 -3.41
C ILE A 54 -7.35 2.91 -4.39
N ALA A 55 -8.34 3.81 -4.43
CA ALA A 55 -9.50 3.70 -5.31
C ALA A 55 -9.11 3.69 -6.80
N ASN A 56 -8.04 4.41 -7.14
CA ASN A 56 -7.50 4.49 -8.50
C ASN A 56 -6.41 3.45 -8.81
N ASP A 57 -6.03 2.60 -7.85
CA ASP A 57 -5.04 1.55 -8.09
C ASP A 57 -5.58 0.50 -9.08
N PRO A 58 -4.75 -0.02 -10.01
CA PRO A 58 -5.15 -1.07 -10.94
C PRO A 58 -5.72 -2.34 -10.28
N TYR A 59 -5.36 -2.66 -9.04
CA TYR A 59 -5.97 -3.73 -8.27
C TYR A 59 -7.39 -3.40 -7.78
N THR A 60 -7.71 -2.15 -7.44
CA THR A 60 -9.09 -1.77 -7.11
C THR A 60 -9.95 -1.73 -8.37
N LEU A 61 -9.47 -1.04 -9.41
CA LEU A 61 -10.17 -0.96 -10.70
C LEU A 61 -10.36 -2.35 -11.35
N GLY A 62 -9.37 -3.22 -11.18
CA GLY A 62 -9.38 -4.61 -11.63
C GLY A 62 -10.05 -5.60 -10.67
N LYS A 63 -10.69 -5.12 -9.59
CA LYS A 63 -11.39 -5.94 -8.57
C LYS A 63 -10.53 -7.01 -7.88
N ALA A 64 -9.21 -6.84 -7.85
CA ALA A 64 -8.33 -7.63 -7.01
C ALA A 64 -8.37 -7.15 -5.54
N TRP A 65 -8.67 -5.87 -5.31
CA TRP A 65 -9.00 -5.30 -4.01
C TRP A 65 -10.45 -4.85 -4.01
N GLU A 66 -11.26 -5.42 -3.10
CA GLU A 66 -12.68 -5.06 -2.93
C GLU A 66 -12.94 -4.33 -1.61
N ARG A 67 -12.01 -4.45 -0.66
CA ARG A 67 -12.07 -3.83 0.66
C ARG A 67 -10.66 -3.52 1.15
N TRP A 68 -10.53 -2.48 1.95
CA TRP A 68 -9.29 -2.09 2.61
C TRP A 68 -9.60 -1.40 3.95
N GLU A 69 -8.61 -1.40 4.82
CA GLU A 69 -8.63 -0.68 6.09
C GLU A 69 -7.37 0.17 6.17
N ILE A 70 -7.49 1.37 6.73
CA ILE A 70 -6.39 2.32 6.86
C ILE A 70 -6.23 2.65 8.34
N TYR A 71 -5.02 2.50 8.83
CA TYR A 71 -4.64 2.76 10.22
C TYR A 71 -3.56 3.84 10.26
N PRO A 72 -3.67 4.85 11.15
CA PRO A 72 -2.53 5.71 11.44
C PRO A 72 -1.42 4.87 12.06
N TYR A 73 -0.19 5.06 11.62
CA TYR A 73 0.95 4.24 12.01
C TYR A 73 2.17 5.12 12.27
N ARG A 74 2.85 4.87 13.40
CA ARG A 74 4.16 5.42 13.72
C ARG A 74 5.11 4.25 13.99
N ASN A 75 6.23 4.20 13.28
CA ASN A 75 7.23 3.16 13.51
C ASN A 75 8.13 3.52 14.71
N VAL A 76 8.69 2.50 15.35
CA VAL A 76 9.78 2.67 16.34
C VAL A 76 11.13 2.30 15.73
N ILE A 77 11.14 1.33 14.80
CA ILE A 77 12.34 0.81 14.11
C ILE A 77 11.97 0.56 12.64
N GLY A 78 12.92 0.77 11.73
CA GLY A 78 12.84 0.32 10.33
C GLY A 78 12.66 1.45 9.31
N ILE A 79 11.75 2.39 9.54
CA ILE A 79 11.56 3.55 8.67
C ILE A 79 12.41 4.70 9.23
N GLN A 80 13.36 5.18 8.45
CA GLN A 80 14.35 6.17 8.90
C GLN A 80 13.82 7.61 8.90
N GLU A 81 12.82 7.91 8.06
CA GLU A 81 12.24 9.24 7.92
C GLU A 81 10.71 9.17 8.00
N GLU A 82 10.11 9.83 9.01
CA GLU A 82 8.67 10.09 9.06
C GLU A 82 8.33 11.28 8.17
N LEU A 83 7.08 11.38 7.69
CA LEU A 83 6.60 12.68 7.22
C LEU A 83 6.71 13.67 8.38
N PRO A 84 7.15 14.91 8.13
CA PRO A 84 7.17 15.92 9.19
C PRO A 84 5.77 16.06 9.77
N TYR A 85 5.65 15.98 11.10
CA TYR A 85 4.43 16.31 11.80
C TYR A 85 4.18 17.81 11.60
N ILE A 86 3.12 18.14 10.87
CA ILE A 86 2.63 19.52 10.79
C ILE A 86 1.68 19.69 11.98
N GLU A 87 2.10 20.51 12.95
CA GLU A 87 1.28 20.92 14.11
C GLU A 87 0.00 21.66 13.69
#